data_AF-M6QTC4-F1
#
_entry.id   AF-M6QTC4-F1
#
_cell.length_a   1.000
_cell.length_b   1.000
_cell.length_c   1.000
_cell.angle_alpha   90.00
_cell.angle_beta   90.00
_cell.angle_gamma   90.00
#
_symmetry.space_group_name_H-M   'P 1'
#
loop_
_entity.id
_entity.type
_entity.pdbx_description
1 polymer ?
#
loop_
_entity_poly.entity_id
_entity_poly.type
_entity_poly.pdbx_seq_one_letter_code
_entity_poly.pdbx_strand_id
1 'polypeptide(L)' 'MARKTQYDEEFKKNTVELLVKSRKSMTQISKDLGVSVNTLINWKKRYLTDDGPFQNELRAENERLRKN' A
#
# COMPACT_ATOMS: atom_id res chain seq x y z
N MET A 1 19.39 -20.68 2.23
CA MET A 1 19.28 -19.52 1.30
C MET A 1 17.87 -18.98 1.41
N ALA A 2 17.68 -17.78 1.97
CA ALA A 2 16.35 -17.20 2.11
C ALA A 2 15.80 -16.89 0.70
N ARG A 3 14.77 -17.63 0.26
CA ARG A 3 14.01 -17.25 -0.93
C ARG A 3 13.47 -15.85 -0.68
N LYS A 4 13.98 -14.86 -1.41
CA LYS A 4 13.25 -13.60 -1.58
C LYS A 4 11.91 -14.01 -2.17
N THR A 5 10.84 -13.93 -1.38
CA THR A 5 9.47 -13.95 -1.90
C THR A 5 9.35 -12.74 -2.83
N GLN A 6 9.64 -12.96 -4.11
CA GLN A 6 9.35 -12.00 -5.16
C GLN A 6 7.85 -12.05 -5.35
N TYR A 7 7.17 -11.04 -4.80
CA TYR A 7 5.81 -10.76 -5.17
C TYR A 7 5.80 -10.24 -6.61
N ASP A 8 4.89 -10.75 -7.42
CA ASP A 8 4.67 -10.29 -8.79
C ASP A 8 4.36 -8.79 -8.84
N GLU A 9 4.82 -8.11 -9.88
CA GLU A 9 4.56 -6.67 -10.06
C GLU A 9 3.05 -6.38 -10.18
N GLU A 10 2.29 -7.30 -10.76
CA GLU A 10 0.82 -7.21 -10.82
C GLU A 10 0.21 -7.30 -9.42
N PHE A 11 0.70 -8.21 -8.58
CA PHE A 11 0.25 -8.34 -7.21
C PHE A 11 0.54 -7.07 -6.39
N LYS A 12 1.72 -6.47 -6.57
CA LYS A 12 2.08 -5.20 -5.92
C LYS A 12 1.15 -4.07 -6.34
N LYS A 13 0.88 -3.93 -7.65
CA LYS A 13 -0.04 -2.92 -8.18
C LYS A 13 -1.45 -3.10 -7.65
N ASN A 14 -2.01 -4.31 -7.73
CA ASN A 14 -3.33 -4.62 -7.18
C ASN A 14 -3.41 -4.35 -5.68
N THR A 15 -2.34 -4.65 -4.93
CA THR A 15 -2.29 -4.38 -3.49
C THR A 15 -2.26 -2.87 -3.17
N VAL A 16 -1.47 -2.10 -3.91
CA VAL A 16 -1.42 -0.63 -3.76
C VAL A 16 -2.73 0.01 -4.20
N GLU A 17 -3.33 -0.47 -5.28
CA GLU A 17 -4.64 -0.02 -5.73
C GLU A 17 -5.73 -0.36 -4.70
N LEU A 18 -5.69 -1.56 -4.10
CA LEU A 18 -6.58 -1.93 -3.00
C LEU A 18 -6.36 -1.03 -1.78
N LEU A 19 -5.11 -0.71 -1.43
CA LEU A 19 -4.79 0.20 -0.33
C LEU A 19 -5.33 1.61 -0.53
N VAL A 20 -5.51 2.00 -1.78
CA VAL A 20 -5.85 3.36 -2.19
C VAL A 20 -7.36 3.48 -2.41
N LYS A 21 -7.96 2.53 -3.14
CA LYS A 21 -9.41 2.46 -3.39
C LYS A 21 -10.22 1.88 -2.24
N SER A 22 -9.64 0.99 -1.43
CA SER A 22 -10.36 0.37 -0.31
C SER A 22 -10.29 1.25 0.93
N ARG A 23 -11.39 1.31 1.69
CA ARG A 23 -11.41 1.92 3.03
C ARG A 23 -10.76 1.03 4.11
N LYS A 24 -10.07 -0.05 3.71
CA LYS A 24 -9.41 -0.99 4.63
C LYS A 24 -8.06 -0.43 5.08
N SER A 25 -7.75 -0.57 6.36
CA SER A 25 -6.44 -0.17 6.89
C SER A 25 -5.33 -1.10 6.36
N MET A 26 -4.09 -0.58 6.32
CA MET A 26 -2.90 -1.37 5.97
C MET A 26 -2.75 -2.64 6.80
N THR A 27 -3.12 -2.58 8.09
CA THR A 27 -3.09 -3.73 9.00
C THR A 27 -4.11 -4.80 8.61
N GLN A 28 -5.29 -4.39 8.12
CA GLN A 28 -6.31 -5.30 7.62
C GLN A 28 -5.86 -5.97 6.33
N ILE A 29 -5.36 -5.19 5.37
CA ILE A 29 -4.87 -5.71 4.09
C ILE A 29 -3.66 -6.62 4.29
N SER A 30 -2.78 -6.28 5.25
CA SER A 30 -1.66 -7.13 5.66
C SER A 30 -2.11 -8.52 6.13
N LYS A 31 -3.15 -8.57 6.97
CA LYS A 31 -3.72 -9.83 7.48
C LYS A 31 -4.44 -10.62 6.38
N ASP A 32 -5.18 -9.92 5.52
CA ASP A 32 -5.97 -10.48 4.42
C ASP A 32 -5.07 -11.12 3.34
N LEU A 33 -3.99 -10.44 2.97
CA LEU A 33 -3.06 -10.88 1.92
C LEU A 33 -1.84 -11.65 2.46
N GLY A 34 -1.66 -11.75 3.78
CA GLY A 34 -0.47 -12.36 4.39
C GLY A 34 0.84 -11.60 4.10
N VAL A 35 0.75 -10.32 3.75
CA VAL A 35 1.91 -9.47 3.44
C VAL A 35 2.26 -8.63 4.66
N SER A 36 3.53 -8.49 4.99
CA SER A 36 3.91 -7.65 6.14
C SER A 36 3.54 -6.18 5.92
N VAL A 37 3.06 -5.50 6.97
CA VAL A 37 2.75 -4.05 6.91
C VAL A 37 3.98 -3.26 6.44
N ASN A 38 5.19 -3.67 6.83
CA ASN A 38 6.42 -2.99 6.44
C ASN A 38 6.68 -3.10 4.91
N THR A 39 6.36 -4.25 4.31
CA THR A 39 6.38 -4.44 2.85
C THR A 39 5.37 -3.52 2.16
N LEU A 40 4.15 -3.43 2.71
CA LEU A 40 3.12 -2.53 2.19
C LEU A 40 3.54 -1.06 2.27
N ILE A 41 4.18 -0.62 3.36
CA ILE A 41 4.75 0.74 3.49
C ILE A 41 5.78 0.98 2.39
N ASN A 42 6.65 0.01 2.11
CA ASN A 42 7.71 0.16 1.12
C ASN A 42 7.16 0.21 -0.32
N TRP A 43 6.14 -0.59 -0.63
CA TRP A 43 5.43 -0.50 -1.91
C TRP A 43 4.67 0.80 -2.03
N LYS A 44 3.91 1.16 -0.99
CA LYS A 44 3.22 2.45 -0.90
C LYS A 44 4.20 3.58 -1.22
N LYS A 45 5.34 3.68 -0.53
CA LYS A 45 6.39 4.67 -0.81
C LYS A 45 6.91 4.63 -2.24
N ARG A 46 7.17 3.44 -2.79
CA ARG A 46 7.67 3.27 -4.17
C ARG A 46 6.67 3.72 -5.24
N TYR A 47 5.38 3.48 -5.03
CA TYR A 47 4.32 3.82 -6.00
C TYR A 47 3.66 5.18 -5.71
N LEU A 48 4.01 5.85 -4.59
CA LEU A 48 3.53 7.16 -4.15
C LEU A 48 4.63 8.22 -3.99
N THR A 49 5.79 8.04 -4.63
CA THR A 49 6.72 9.15 -4.87
C THR A 49 6.05 10.28 -5.66
N ASP A 50 6.67 11.47 -5.72
CA ASP A 50 6.04 12.71 -6.22
C ASP A 50 5.49 12.63 -7.66
N ASP A 51 6.03 11.73 -8.48
CA ASP A 51 5.58 11.39 -9.84
C ASP A 51 4.61 10.19 -9.92
N GLY A 52 4.11 9.69 -8.79
CA GLY A 52 3.28 8.50 -8.70
C GLY A 52 1.79 8.76 -8.98
N PRO A 53 1.09 7.86 -9.70
CA PRO A 53 -0.31 8.07 -10.12
C PRO A 53 -1.34 8.16 -8.98
N PHE A 54 -0.94 7.95 -7.72
CA PHE A 54 -1.82 7.87 -6.55
C PHE A 54 -1.63 9.02 -5.54
N GLN A 55 -0.88 10.07 -5.92
CA GLN A 55 -0.61 11.27 -5.10
C GLN A 55 -1.87 11.88 -4.46
N ASN A 56 -2.94 12.04 -5.24
CA ASN A 56 -4.18 12.67 -4.77
C ASN A 56 -4.90 11.88 -3.67
N GLU A 57 -4.90 10.55 -3.77
CA GLU A 57 -5.57 9.69 -2.80
C GLU A 57 -4.78 9.59 -1.48
N LEU A 58 -3.45 9.71 -1.53
CA LEU A 58 -2.60 9.79 -0.32
C LEU A 58 -2.84 11.06 0.48
N ARG A 59 -3.07 12.19 -0.21
CA ARG A 59 -3.41 13.46 0.44
C ARG A 59 -4.76 13.37 1.14
N ALA A 60 -5.76 12.81 0.47
CA ALA A 60 -7.10 12.61 1.03
C ALA A 60 -7.10 11.71 2.28
N GLU A 61 -6.31 10.64 2.27
CA GLU A 61 -6.26 9.71 3.41
C GLU A 61 -5.48 10.27 4.62
N ASN A 62 -4.38 11.01 4.40
CA ASN A 62 -3.68 11.70 5.49
C ASN A 62 -4.56 12.76 6.16
N GLU A 63 -5.41 13.43 5.39
CA GLU A 63 -6.33 14.44 5.91
C GLU A 63 -7.43 13.82 6.78
N ARG A 64 -7.90 12.60 6.44
CA ARG A 64 -8.82 11.81 7.28
C ARG A 64 -8.19 11.38 8.59
N LEU A 65 -6.94 10.92 8.56
CA LEU A 65 -6.22 10.47 9.76
C LEU A 65 -5.88 11.61 10.72
N ARG A 66 -5.74 12.85 10.23
CA ARG A 66 -5.53 14.04 11.07
C ARG A 66 -6.77 14.52 11.82
N LYS A 67 -7.95 13.97 11.50
CA LYS A 67 -9.23 14.42 12.06
C LYS A 67 -9.77 13.54 13.19
N ASN A 68 -8.97 12.60 13.72
CA ASN A 68 -9.36 11.71 14.82
C ASN A 68 -8.42 11.85 16.01
#